data_AF-A0A8X6T2P2-F1
#
_entry.id   AF-A0A8X6T2P2-F1
#
_cell.length_a   1.000
_cell.length_b   1.000
_cell.length_c   1.000
_cell.angle_alpha   90.00
_cell.angle_beta   90.00
_cell.angle_gamma   90.00
#
_symmetry.space_group_name_H-M   'P 1'
#
loop_
_entity.id
_entity.type
_entity.pdbx_description
1 polymer ?
#
loop_
_entity_poly.entity_id
_entity_poly.type
_entity_poly.pdbx_seq_one_letter_code
_entity_poly.pdbx_strand_id
1 'polypeptide(L)'
;MSTMSQRSHLTDSEAWRVVGRLEGGQTQAEVVQAIGVSQSVISRIWNRFLETGSAGRRPGQDRRRATTPNEDRNLVLKARRHRNMNATLLQQRLRSATAPRFQLRLSETGSML
;
A
#
# COMPACT_ATOMS: atom_id res chain seq x y z
N MET A 1 -27.40 -7.03 -22.43
CA MET A 1 -26.82 -8.26 -21.84
C MET A 1 -25.72 -7.84 -20.87
N SER A 2 -26.02 -7.75 -19.58
CA SER A 2 -25.07 -7.26 -18.56
C SER A 2 -24.23 -8.42 -18.05
N THR A 3 -22.96 -8.51 -18.42
CA THR A 3 -22.02 -9.47 -17.84
C THR A 3 -21.62 -8.98 -16.46
N MET A 4 -22.28 -9.50 -15.42
CA MET A 4 -21.78 -9.36 -14.05
C MET A 4 -20.39 -10.01 -13.98
N SER A 5 -19.33 -9.20 -13.96
CA SER A 5 -17.97 -9.70 -13.78
C SER A 5 -17.82 -10.15 -12.33
N GLN A 6 -18.15 -11.41 -12.05
CA GLN A 6 -17.73 -12.06 -10.82
C GLN A 6 -16.20 -12.10 -10.82
N ARG A 7 -15.60 -11.36 -9.90
CA ARG A 7 -14.16 -11.44 -9.62
C ARG A 7 -13.91 -12.70 -8.79
N SER A 8 -13.91 -13.86 -9.43
CA SER A 8 -13.39 -15.07 -8.80
C SER A 8 -11.90 -14.84 -8.50
N HIS A 9 -11.54 -15.00 -7.23
CA HIS A 9 -10.14 -14.95 -6.82
C HIS A 9 -9.52 -16.33 -7.09
N LEU A 10 -8.59 -16.36 -8.05
CA LEU A 10 -7.73 -17.52 -8.24
C LEU A 10 -6.87 -17.70 -6.98
N THR A 11 -6.81 -18.92 -6.47
CA THR A 11 -5.97 -19.25 -5.32
C THR A 11 -4.49 -19.26 -5.72
N ASP A 12 -3.59 -19.08 -4.76
CA ASP A 12 -2.15 -19.10 -5.04
C ASP A 12 -1.69 -20.47 -5.58
N SER A 13 -2.32 -21.56 -5.16
CA SER A 13 -2.03 -22.91 -5.66
C SER A 13 -2.40 -23.08 -7.14
N GLU A 14 -3.54 -22.54 -7.56
CA GLU A 14 -3.95 -22.51 -8.96
C GLU A 14 -3.02 -21.62 -9.81
N ALA A 15 -2.54 -20.50 -9.25
CA ALA A 15 -1.55 -19.65 -9.92
C ALA A 15 -0.22 -20.39 -10.13
N TRP A 16 0.27 -21.14 -9.14
CA TRP A 16 1.45 -21.99 -9.29
C TRP A 16 1.24 -23.13 -10.29
N ARG A 17 0.02 -23.69 -10.37
CA ARG A 17 -0.33 -24.69 -11.38
C ARG A 17 -0.30 -24.13 -12.81
N VAL A 18 -0.70 -22.87 -12.99
CA VAL A 18 -0.56 -22.16 -14.28
C VAL A 18 0.93 -22.04 -14.65
N VAL A 19 1.76 -21.56 -13.71
CA VAL A 19 3.20 -21.36 -13.96
C VAL A 19 3.89 -22.67 -14.32
N GLY A 20 3.70 -23.74 -13.54
CA GLY A 20 4.36 -25.03 -13.80
C GLY A 20 3.98 -25.64 -15.17
N ARG A 21 2.78 -25.37 -15.67
CA ARG A 21 2.36 -25.81 -17.01
C ARG A 21 3.01 -25.01 -18.13
N LEU A 22 3.13 -23.70 -17.94
CA LEU A 22 3.79 -22.82 -18.91
C LEU A 22 5.31 -23.08 -18.95
N GLU A 23 5.94 -23.34 -17.80
CA GLU A 23 7.35 -23.77 -17.75
C GLU A 23 7.56 -25.14 -18.40
N GLY A 24 6.58 -26.05 -18.26
CA GLY A 24 6.56 -27.33 -18.97
C GLY A 24 6.31 -27.26 -20.47
N GLY A 25 6.26 -26.05 -21.06
CA GLY A 25 6.12 -25.83 -22.50
C GLY A 25 4.69 -25.87 -23.03
N GLN A 26 3.67 -25.95 -22.16
CA GLN A 26 2.28 -25.88 -22.61
C GLN A 26 1.95 -24.47 -23.12
N THR A 27 1.15 -24.41 -24.17
CA THR A 27 0.64 -23.14 -24.70
C THR A 27 -0.40 -22.56 -23.75
N GLN A 28 -0.55 -21.23 -23.74
CA GLN A 28 -1.56 -20.57 -22.91
C GLN A 28 -2.99 -21.09 -23.22
N ALA A 29 -3.29 -21.45 -24.48
CA ALA A 29 -4.59 -22.00 -24.87
C ALA A 29 -4.89 -23.34 -24.20
N GLU A 30 -3.91 -24.25 -24.12
CA GLU A 30 -4.06 -25.52 -23.41
C GLU A 30 -4.27 -25.29 -21.91
N VAL A 31 -3.58 -24.30 -21.33
CA VAL A 31 -3.73 -23.95 -19.92
C VAL A 31 -5.09 -23.31 -19.63
N VAL A 32 -5.65 -22.51 -20.55
CA VAL A 32 -7.04 -22.00 -20.46
C VAL A 32 -8.01 -23.18 -20.38
N GLN A 33 -7.90 -24.15 -21.28
CA GLN A 33 -8.80 -25.30 -21.31
C GLN A 33 -8.66 -26.16 -20.04
N ALA A 34 -7.44 -26.33 -19.54
CA ALA A 34 -7.17 -27.17 -18.37
C ALA A 34 -7.63 -26.55 -17.04
N ILE A 35 -7.65 -25.21 -16.93
CA ILE A 35 -7.91 -24.50 -15.66
C ILE A 35 -9.24 -23.72 -15.69
N GLY A 36 -9.81 -23.45 -16.86
CA GLY A 36 -11.08 -22.75 -16.99
C GLY A 36 -11.01 -21.25 -16.71
N VAL A 37 -9.83 -20.65 -16.82
CA VAL A 37 -9.59 -19.21 -16.61
C VAL A 37 -9.34 -18.48 -17.91
N SER A 38 -9.64 -17.18 -17.97
CA SER A 38 -9.41 -16.41 -19.19
C SER A 38 -7.91 -16.28 -19.54
N GLN A 39 -7.61 -16.18 -20.83
CA GLN A 39 -6.25 -15.93 -21.34
C GLN A 39 -5.58 -14.73 -20.66
N SER A 40 -6.35 -13.67 -20.37
CA SER A 40 -5.85 -12.46 -19.69
C SER A 40 -5.44 -12.69 -18.24
N VAL A 41 -6.00 -13.68 -17.55
CA VAL A 41 -5.55 -14.09 -16.21
C VAL A 41 -4.22 -14.83 -16.32
N ILE A 42 -4.10 -15.76 -17.25
CA ILE A 42 -2.87 -16.53 -17.49
C ILE A 42 -1.70 -15.61 -17.84
N SER A 43 -1.90 -14.70 -18.80
CA SER A 43 -0.87 -13.73 -19.19
C SER A 43 -0.41 -12.86 -18.01
N ARG A 44 -1.35 -12.41 -17.15
CA ARG A 44 -0.99 -11.63 -15.94
C ARG A 44 -0.20 -12.43 -14.92
N ILE A 45 -0.52 -13.71 -14.73
CA ILE A 45 0.22 -14.60 -13.82
C ILE A 45 1.63 -14.85 -14.36
N TRP A 46 1.74 -15.17 -15.65
CA TRP A 46 3.01 -15.41 -16.31
C TRP A 46 3.94 -14.19 -16.25
N ASN A 47 3.42 -13.01 -16.62
CA ASN A 47 4.20 -11.78 -16.55
C ASN A 47 4.66 -11.47 -15.12
N ARG A 48 3.79 -11.68 -14.12
CA ARG A 48 4.17 -11.49 -12.71
C ARG A 48 5.27 -12.46 -12.28
N PHE A 49 5.17 -13.72 -12.69
CA PHE A 49 6.19 -14.72 -12.40
C PHE A 49 7.53 -14.34 -13.02
N LEU A 50 7.56 -13.87 -14.27
CA LEU A 50 8.77 -13.36 -14.90
C LEU A 50 9.34 -12.11 -14.20
N GLU A 51 8.49 -11.20 -13.72
CA GLU A 51 8.93 -9.99 -13.03
C GLU A 51 9.46 -10.24 -11.60
N THR A 52 8.86 -11.17 -10.87
CA THR A 52 9.09 -11.30 -9.41
C THR A 52 9.45 -12.70 -8.93
N GLY A 53 9.49 -13.69 -9.82
CA GLY A 53 9.69 -15.10 -9.46
C GLY A 53 8.55 -15.71 -8.65
N SER A 54 7.42 -15.02 -8.52
CA SER A 54 6.27 -15.45 -7.74
C SER A 54 5.00 -15.44 -8.57
N ALA A 55 4.31 -16.58 -8.58
CA ALA A 55 2.98 -16.73 -9.19
C ALA A 55 1.87 -16.12 -8.32
N GLY A 56 2.12 -16.07 -7.00
CA GLY A 56 1.14 -15.67 -6.01
C GLY A 56 0.76 -14.20 -6.07
N ARG A 57 -0.26 -13.82 -5.30
CA ARG A 57 -0.60 -12.40 -5.13
C ARG A 57 0.53 -11.69 -4.38
N ARG A 58 1.05 -10.60 -4.95
CA ARG A 58 1.93 -9.70 -4.19
C ARG A 58 1.15 -9.21 -2.97
N PRO A 59 1.74 -9.26 -1.76
CA PRO A 59 1.17 -8.52 -0.64
C PRO A 59 0.94 -7.10 -1.13
N GLY A 60 -0.29 -6.60 -1.02
CA GLY A 60 -0.53 -5.21 -1.35
C GLY A 60 0.44 -4.37 -0.53
N GLN A 61 1.17 -3.46 -1.16
CA GLN A 61 1.80 -2.40 -0.39
C GLN A 61 0.64 -1.67 0.29
N ASP A 62 0.49 -1.88 1.60
CA ASP A 62 -0.46 -1.12 2.37
C ASP A 62 -0.13 0.37 2.18
N ARG A 63 -1.15 1.22 2.30
CA ARG A 63 -0.91 2.66 2.20
C ARG A 63 0.13 3.04 3.24
N ARG A 64 1.16 3.78 2.79
CA ARG A 64 2.15 4.35 3.71
C ARG A 64 1.39 5.11 4.80
N ARG A 65 1.66 4.75 6.06
CA ARG A 65 1.04 5.41 7.21
C ARG A 65 1.47 6.87 7.22
N ALA A 66 0.50 7.77 7.34
CA ALA A 66 0.77 9.21 7.42
C ALA A 66 1.37 9.63 8.77
N THR A 67 1.18 8.81 9.80
CA THR A 67 1.66 8.99 11.16
C THR A 67 2.53 7.80 11.58
N THR A 68 3.54 8.08 12.41
CA THR A 68 4.35 7.05 13.05
C THR A 68 3.64 6.47 14.28
N PRO A 69 4.00 5.25 14.73
CA PRO A 69 3.40 4.67 15.94
C PRO A 69 3.52 5.55 17.20
N ASN A 70 4.58 6.37 17.29
CA ASN A 70 4.76 7.30 18.40
C ASN A 70 3.86 8.53 18.29
N GLU A 71 3.65 9.04 17.08
CA GLU A 71 2.69 10.12 16.82
C GLU A 71 1.27 9.66 17.13
N ASP A 72 0.89 8.45 16.74
CA ASP A 72 -0.42 7.85 17.06
C ASP A 72 -0.65 7.76 18.58
N ARG A 73 0.35 7.27 19.33
CA ARG A 73 0.29 7.24 20.80
C ARG A 73 0.14 8.65 21.38
N ASN A 74 0.88 9.63 20.86
CA ASN A 74 0.80 11.02 21.31
C ASN A 74 -0.59 11.62 21.04
N LEU A 75 -1.15 11.36 19.85
CA LEU A 75 -2.49 11.79 19.46
C LEU A 75 -3.55 11.23 20.41
N VAL A 76 -3.50 9.92 20.71
CA VAL A 76 -4.44 9.28 21.64
C VAL A 76 -4.33 9.91 23.04
N LEU A 77 -3.11 10.12 23.54
CA LEU A 77 -2.91 10.73 24.86
C LEU A 77 -3.41 12.18 24.92
N LYS A 78 -3.11 12.99 23.90
CA LYS A 78 -3.57 14.39 23.83
C LYS A 78 -5.09 14.49 23.69
N ALA A 79 -5.70 13.64 22.87
CA ALA A 79 -7.16 13.58 22.72
C ALA A 79 -7.85 13.15 24.02
N ARG A 80 -7.27 12.20 24.77
CA ARG A 80 -7.80 11.77 26.08
C ARG A 80 -7.69 12.85 27.15
N ARG A 81 -6.57 13.59 27.18
CA ARG A 81 -6.32 14.68 28.14
C ARG A 81 -7.16 15.93 27.84
N HIS A 82 -7.40 16.21 26.56
CA HIS A 82 -8.16 17.37 26.11
C HIS A 82 -9.36 16.92 25.27
N ARG A 83 -10.38 16.34 25.93
CA ARG A 83 -11.56 15.75 25.27
C ARG A 83 -12.36 16.75 24.42
N ASN A 84 -12.26 18.04 24.70
CA ASN A 84 -12.92 19.12 23.98
C ASN A 84 -12.07 19.70 22.83
N MET A 85 -10.89 19.14 22.56
CA MET A 85 -9.98 19.64 21.53
C MET A 85 -10.38 19.19 20.13
N ASN A 86 -10.44 20.13 19.19
CA ASN A 86 -10.69 19.84 17.79
C ASN A 86 -9.52 19.06 17.14
N ALA A 87 -9.84 18.13 16.24
CA ALA A 87 -8.89 17.35 15.44
C ALA A 87 -7.90 18.25 14.68
N THR A 88 -8.34 19.39 14.14
CA THR A 88 -7.45 20.35 13.45
C THR A 88 -6.39 20.89 14.39
N LEU A 89 -6.77 21.22 15.63
CA LEU A 89 -5.84 21.74 16.63
C LEU A 89 -4.87 20.65 17.10
N LEU A 90 -5.34 19.40 17.22
CA LEU A 90 -4.49 18.24 17.50
C LEU A 90 -3.46 18.01 16.39
N GLN A 91 -3.89 18.09 15.12
CA GLN A 91 -3.00 17.96 13.97
C GLN A 91 -1.97 19.09 13.91
N GLN A 92 -2.39 20.34 14.14
CA GLN A 92 -1.47 21.48 14.21
C GLN A 92 -0.42 21.29 15.30
N ARG A 93 -0.84 20.88 16.52
CA ARG A 93 0.08 20.59 17.62
C ARG A 93 1.02 19.43 17.34
N LEU A 94 0.57 18.43 16.58
CA LEU A 94 1.43 17.33 16.14
C LEU A 94 2.51 17.85 15.19
N ARG A 95 2.11 18.61 14.16
CA ARG A 95 3.04 19.21 13.19
C ARG A 95 4.05 20.16 13.84
N SER A 96 3.61 21.01 14.77
CA SER A 96 4.50 21.91 15.51
C SER A 96 5.47 21.19 16.44
N ALA A 97 5.09 20.02 16.97
CA ALA A 97 5.97 19.21 17.82
C ALA A 97 6.99 18.37 17.02
N THR A 98 6.64 18.01 15.79
CA THR A 98 7.49 17.23 14.88
C THR A 98 8.45 18.12 14.05
N ALA A 99 8.26 19.44 14.00
CA ALA A 99 9.15 20.35 13.28
C ALA A 99 10.59 20.30 13.86
N PRO A 100 11.65 20.23 13.02
CA PRO A 100 13.00 20.42 13.51
C PRO A 100 13.11 21.83 14.09
N ARG A 101 13.70 21.93 15.29
CA ARG A 101 13.89 23.14 16.08
C ARG A 101 14.89 24.10 15.41
N PHE A 102 14.53 24.66 14.26
CA PHE A 102 15.24 25.76 13.61
C PHE A 102 14.39 27.02 13.72
N GLN A 103 14.46 27.68 14.87
CA GLN A 103 14.09 29.10 15.02
C GLN A 103 14.57 29.57 16.40
N LEU A 104 15.88 29.75 16.51
CA LEU A 104 16.46 30.67 17.49
C LEU A 104 17.53 31.49 16.76
N ARG A 105 17.40 32.81 16.90
CA ARG A 105 18.35 33.88 16.61
C ARG A 105 18.51 34.32 15.15
N LEU A 106 17.69 35.31 14.76
CA LEU A 106 18.14 36.47 13.98
C LEU A 106 17.22 37.67 14.30
N SER A 107 17.46 38.31 15.44
CA SER A 107 16.94 39.66 15.71
C SER A 107 17.87 40.38 16.69
N GLU A 108 19.15 40.49 16.33
CA GLU A 108 20.08 41.43 16.94
C GLU A 108 21.04 41.92 15.85
N THR A 109 20.59 42.91 15.08
CA THR A 109 21.41 44.05 14.63
C THR A 109 20.49 44.99 13.85
N GLY A 110 20.32 46.21 14.36
CA GLY A 110 19.55 47.23 13.65
C GLY A 110 18.96 48.34 14.51
N SER A 111 19.62 48.74 15.60
CA SER A 111 19.36 50.05 16.21
C SER A 111 20.64 50.56 16.88
N MET A 112 21.34 51.45 16.20
CA MET A 112 21.83 52.74 16.72
C MET A 112 22.78 53.39 15.70
N LEU A 113 22.38 54.60 15.27
CA LEU A 113 23.10 55.67 14.56
C LEU A 113 23.56 55.40 13.12
#